data_AF-A0A371X5W4-F1
#
_entry.id   AF-A0A371X5W4-F1
#
_cell.length_a   1.000
_cell.length_b   1.000
_cell.length_c   1.000
_cell.angle_alpha   90.00
_cell.angle_beta   90.00
_cell.angle_gamma   90.00
#
_symmetry.space_group_name_H-M   'P 1'
#
loop_
_entity.id
_entity.type
_entity.pdbx_description
1 polymer ?
#
loop_
_entity_poly.entity_id
_entity_poly.type
_entity_poly.pdbx_seq_one_letter_code
_entity_poly.pdbx_strand_id
1 'polypeptide(L)' 'MLIEEITPKKTYIGGKNDERRTVVSWGSSETYVVWGRTSERLPLGGFVNTRCTSRASFAKWAKAESN' A
#
# COMPACT_ATOMS: atom_id res chain seq x y z
N MET A 1 2.99 12.87 -0.61
CA MET A 1 1.98 12.19 -1.45
C MET A 1 0.62 12.65 -0.97
N LEU A 2 -0.24 13.11 -1.89
CA LEU A 2 -1.60 13.44 -1.53
C LEU A 2 -2.40 12.14 -1.37
N ILE A 3 -3.33 12.10 -0.43
CA ILE A 3 -4.21 10.95 -0.17
C ILE A 3 -4.85 10.48 -1.49
N GLU A 4 -5.21 11.42 -2.36
CA GLU A 4 -5.88 11.24 -3.64
C GLU A 4 -5.09 10.42 -4.68
N GLU A 5 -3.78 10.29 -4.53
CA GLU A 5 -2.89 9.60 -5.50
C GLU A 5 -2.67 8.11 -5.21
N ILE A 6 -3.22 7.60 -4.10
CA ILE A 6 -3.14 6.16 -3.77
C ILE A 6 -3.99 5.38 -4.79
N THR A 7 -3.45 4.30 -5.34
CA THR A 7 -4.07 3.50 -6.40
C THR A 7 -3.87 2.02 -6.10
N PRO A 8 -4.89 1.16 -6.30
CA PRO A 8 -4.71 -0.29 -6.20
C PRO A 8 -3.68 -0.78 -7.20
N LYS A 9 -2.98 -1.86 -6.85
CA LYS A 9 -1.92 -2.51 -7.63
C LYS A 9 -0.66 -1.67 -7.83
N LYS A 10 -0.60 -0.46 -7.26
CA LYS A 10 0.61 0.35 -7.24
C LYS A 10 1.46 0.02 -6.01
N THR A 11 2.76 -0.04 -6.20
CA THR A 11 3.75 -0.20 -5.13
C THR A 11 4.20 1.17 -4.64
N TYR A 12 4.32 1.31 -3.34
CA TYR A 12 4.73 2.51 -2.63
C TYR A 12 5.93 2.18 -1.75
N ILE A 13 6.89 3.10 -1.68
CA ILE A 13 8.03 2.99 -0.77
C ILE A 13 7.79 3.93 0.38
N GLY A 14 7.76 3.41 1.60
CA GLY A 14 7.57 4.29 2.72
C GLY A 14 7.51 3.64 4.08
N GLY A 15 8.06 4.36 5.05
CA GLY A 15 8.20 3.91 6.43
C GLY A 15 9.67 3.91 6.87
N LYS A 16 9.88 3.53 8.13
CA LYS A 16 11.21 3.31 8.69
C LYS A 16 11.81 2.09 7.97
N ASN A 17 12.88 2.28 7.19
CA ASN A 17 13.63 1.26 6.41
C ASN A 17 13.24 1.05 4.93
N ASP A 18 12.63 2.02 4.24
CA ASP A 18 12.33 1.93 2.79
C ASP A 18 11.55 0.66 2.39
N GLU A 19 10.65 0.22 3.27
CA GLU A 19 9.85 -0.97 3.04
C GLU A 19 8.87 -0.77 1.87
N ARG A 20 8.94 -1.66 0.87
CA ARG A 20 8.05 -1.64 -0.29
C ARG A 20 6.71 -2.28 0.05
N ARG A 21 5.62 -1.54 -0.09
CA ARG A 21 4.26 -2.00 0.18
C ARG A 21 3.39 -1.79 -1.05
N THR A 22 2.57 -2.78 -1.39
CA THR A 22 1.70 -2.74 -2.56
C THR A 22 0.24 -2.68 -2.10
N VAL A 23 -0.51 -1.73 -2.64
CA VAL A 23 -1.95 -1.65 -2.37
C VAL A 23 -2.65 -2.75 -3.16
N VAL A 24 -3.45 -3.55 -2.48
CA VAL A 24 -4.19 -4.67 -3.08
C VAL A 24 -5.55 -4.20 -3.54
N SER A 25 -6.27 -3.48 -2.67
CA SER A 25 -7.61 -2.97 -2.92
C SER A 25 -7.93 -1.78 -2.02
N TRP A 26 -9.05 -1.12 -2.29
CA TRP A 26 -9.71 -0.27 -1.32
C TRP A 26 -10.40 -1.13 -0.26
N GLY A 27 -10.55 -0.58 0.95
CA GLY A 27 -11.36 -1.18 2.00
C GLY A 27 -12.85 -1.03 1.71
N SER A 28 -13.70 -1.50 2.63
CA SER A 28 -15.17 -1.45 2.49
C SER A 28 -15.72 -0.02 2.32
N SER A 29 -14.98 0.98 2.77
CA SER A 29 -15.19 2.38 2.43
C SER A 29 -13.89 2.90 1.79
N GLU A 30 -14.00 3.74 0.75
CA GLU A 30 -12.85 4.29 0.00
C GLU A 30 -11.86 5.10 0.85
N THR A 31 -12.19 5.30 2.14
CA THR A 31 -11.35 5.87 3.19
C THR A 31 -10.31 4.90 3.75
N TYR A 32 -10.41 3.60 3.46
CA TYR A 32 -9.46 2.58 3.88
C TYR A 32 -8.77 1.92 2.69
N VAL A 33 -7.55 1.44 2.94
CA VAL A 33 -6.72 0.73 1.96
C VAL A 33 -6.25 -0.59 2.52
N VAL A 34 -6.34 -1.62 1.70
CA VAL A 34 -5.75 -2.92 1.98
C VAL A 34 -4.43 -3.00 1.23
N TRP A 35 -3.36 -3.34 1.94
CA TRP A 35 -2.01 -3.42 1.37
C TRP A 35 -1.24 -4.61 1.93
N GLY A 36 -0.27 -5.08 1.17
CA GLY A 36 0.67 -6.15 1.56
C GLY A 36 2.11 -5.71 1.37
N ARG A 37 3.05 -6.36 2.06
CA ARG A 37 4.48 -6.14 1.84
C ARG A 37 4.90 -6.80 0.53
N THR A 38 5.69 -6.11 -0.28
CA THR A 38 6.11 -6.64 -1.59
C THR A 38 7.00 -7.87 -1.45
N SER A 39 7.77 -7.97 -0.36
CA SER A 39 8.53 -9.18 0.00
C SER A 39 7.66 -10.38 0.38
N GLU A 40 6.40 -10.16 0.72
CA GLU A 40 5.42 -11.20 1.06
C GLU A 40 4.50 -11.53 -0.13
N ARG A 41 4.82 -11.06 -1.34
CA ARG A 41 4.02 -11.33 -2.53
C ARG A 41 4.19 -12.77 -2.98
N LEU A 42 3.08 -13.48 -3.18
CA LEU A 42 3.09 -14.88 -3.58
C LEU A 42 3.31 -15.04 -5.11
N PRO A 43 3.88 -16.17 -5.57
CA PRO A 43 4.20 -16.38 -6.99
C PRO A 43 3.00 -16.29 -7.94
N LEU A 44 1.82 -16.72 -7.48
CA LEU A 44 0.58 -16.73 -8.26
C LEU A 44 -0.27 -15.46 -8.09
N GLY A 45 0.28 -14.44 -7.43
CA GLY A 45 -0.45 -13.25 -7.00
C GLY A 45 -0.98 -13.37 -5.58
N GLY A 46 -1.41 -12.22 -5.03
CA GLY A 46 -1.75 -12.11 -3.61
C GLY A 46 -0.53 -11.90 -2.71
N PHE A 47 -0.79 -11.86 -1.41
CA PHE A 47 0.20 -11.58 -0.36
C PHE A 47 0.00 -12.55 0.80
N VAL A 48 1.08 -13.00 1.43
CA VAL A 48 1.02 -13.86 2.64
C VAL A 48 0.21 -13.17 3.73
N ASN A 49 0.44 -11.87 3.90
CA ASN A 49 -0.29 -11.03 4.84
C ASN A 49 -0.77 -9.75 4.16
N THR A 50 -1.97 -9.32 4.54
CA THR A 50 -2.50 -8.01 4.19
C THR A 50 -2.91 -7.26 5.43
N ARG A 51 -2.78 -5.94 5.39
CA ARG A 51 -3.25 -5.04 6.45
C ARG A 51 -4.22 -4.04 5.85
N CYS A 52 -5.25 -3.71 6.64
CA CYS A 52 -6.19 -2.63 6.33
C CYS A 52 -5.85 -1.43 7.20
N THR A 53 -5.64 -0.27 6.60
CA THR A 53 -5.37 0.99 7.31
C THR A 53 -6.14 2.12 6.66
N SER A 54 -6.38 3.23 7.38
CA SER A 54 -6.97 4.40 6.74
C SER A 54 -6.03 4.94 5.65
N ARG A 55 -6.62 5.44 4.56
CA ARG A 55 -5.91 6.03 3.42
C ARG A 55 -5.04 7.21 3.85
N ALA A 56 -5.49 8.01 4.82
CA ALA A 56 -4.72 9.09 5.42
C ALA A 56 -3.48 8.59 6.16
N SER A 57 -3.63 7.55 6.99
CA SER A 57 -2.48 6.93 7.67
C SER A 57 -1.52 6.29 6.67
N PHE A 58 -2.04 5.71 5.59
CA PHE A 58 -1.25 5.17 4.50
C PHE A 58 -0.41 6.25 3.81
N ALA A 59 -1.05 7.34 3.40
CA ALA A 59 -0.42 8.46 2.71
C ALA A 59 0.69 9.14 3.54
N LYS A 60 0.54 9.18 4.87
CA LYS A 60 1.57 9.76 5.77
C LYS A 60 2.91 9.03 5.67
N TRP A 61 2.90 7.72 5.42
CA TRP A 61 4.12 6.94 5.28
C TRP A 61 4.52 6.72 3.83
N ALA A 62 3.55 6.58 2.92
CA ALA A 62 3.80 6.28 1.52
C ALA A 62 4.38 7.51 0.81
N LYS A 63 5.68 7.48 0.51
CA LYS A 63 6.21 8.30 -0.58
C LYS A 63 5.99 7.50 -1.86
N ALA A 64 5.37 8.12 -2.86
CA ALA A 64 5.41 7.55 -4.20
C ALA A 64 6.89 7.47 -4.61
N GLU A 65 7.36 6.29 -5.00
CA GLU A 65 8.62 6.18 -5.72
C GLU A 65 8.37 6.92 -7.04
N SER A 66 8.87 8.15 -7.16
CA SER A 66 9.00 8.80 -8.47
C SER A 66 10.01 7.96 -9.24
N ASN A 67 9.52 7.21 -10.21
CA ASN A 67 10.33 6.69 -11.29
C ASN A 67 10.56 7.82 -12.30
#